data_AF-A0A653BN80-F1
#
_entry.id   AF-A0A653BN80-F1
#
_cell.length_a   1.000
_cell.length_b   1.000
_cell.length_c   1.000
_cell.angle_alpha   90.00
_cell.angle_beta   90.00
_cell.angle_gamma   90.00
#
_symmetry.space_group_name_H-M   'P 1'
#
loop_
_entity.id
_entity.type
_entity.pdbx_description
1 polymer ?
#
loop_
_entity_poly.entity_id
_entity_poly.type
_entity_poly.pdbx_seq_one_letter_code
_entity_poly.pdbx_strand_id
1 'polypeptide(L)'
;FQVASTENGIIFGNIVYDVTGAASDRNVVVLNDIHIDIMDYIIPASCTDQEFMRMWAEFEWENKVTVNTPLTDLSDYLKHLLKSTNMKCLTPEKALSGQCGFMAANMYAKSIFGEDALANLSIEKPFNKPEAPVQGHIRIRAKSQGMALSLGDKINMTQKGTQSKMITA
;
A
#
# COMPACT_ATOMS: atom_id res chain seq x y z
N PHE A 1 2.18 16.65 -25.19
CA PHE A 1 2.02 16.42 -23.75
C PHE A 1 3.38 16.06 -23.19
N GLN A 2 3.93 16.88 -22.30
CA GLN A 2 5.15 16.57 -21.58
C GLN A 2 4.75 16.22 -20.15
N VAL A 3 5.06 15.01 -19.72
CA VAL A 3 4.84 14.59 -18.33
C VAL A 3 5.99 15.17 -17.51
N ALA A 4 5.67 16.06 -16.57
CA ALA A 4 6.67 16.80 -15.79
C ALA A 4 7.13 16.04 -14.54
N SER A 5 6.31 15.16 -13.97
CA SER A 5 6.66 14.32 -12.83
C SER A 5 5.67 13.16 -12.67
N THR A 6 6.16 12.02 -12.18
CA THR A 6 5.37 10.82 -11.80
C THR A 6 5.76 10.36 -10.40
N GLU A 7 5.64 11.26 -9.42
CA GLU A 7 5.86 10.90 -8.02
C GLU A 7 4.55 10.39 -7.41
N ASN A 8 4.62 9.24 -6.72
CA ASN A 8 3.52 8.67 -5.92
C ASN A 8 2.25 8.28 -6.69
N GLY A 9 2.34 8.05 -8.01
CA GLY A 9 1.18 7.64 -8.81
C GLY A 9 0.22 8.78 -9.14
N ILE A 10 0.67 10.04 -9.04
CA ILE A 10 -0.08 11.20 -9.54
C ILE A 10 0.65 11.76 -10.75
N ILE A 11 -0.08 11.94 -11.85
CA ILE A 11 0.44 12.60 -13.06
C ILE A 11 -0.06 14.04 -13.08
N PHE A 12 0.90 14.96 -13.07
CA PHE A 12 0.65 16.37 -13.36
C PHE A 12 0.84 16.63 -14.85
N GLY A 13 -0.18 17.21 -15.48
CA GLY A 13 -0.19 17.50 -16.91
C GLY A 13 -0.42 18.97 -17.19
N ASN A 14 0.38 19.54 -18.09
CA ASN A 14 0.15 20.87 -18.64
C ASN A 14 0.09 20.79 -20.18
N ILE A 15 -0.88 21.47 -20.78
CA ILE A 15 -0.93 21.69 -22.22
C ILE A 15 -0.32 23.05 -22.51
N VAL A 16 0.80 23.05 -23.23
CA VAL A 16 1.41 24.27 -23.76
C VAL A 16 1.06 24.36 -25.24
N TYR A 17 0.46 25.48 -25.66
CA TYR A 17 0.11 25.71 -27.05
C TYR A 17 0.37 27.17 -27.47
N ASP A 18 0.66 27.34 -28.75
CA ASP A 18 0.86 28.65 -29.37
C ASP A 18 -0.36 28.98 -30.24
N VAL A 19 -0.84 30.23 -30.16
CA VAL A 19 -1.93 30.73 -31.00
C VAL A 19 -1.33 31.54 -32.15
N THR A 20 -1.54 31.11 -33.38
CA THR A 20 -1.08 31.83 -34.57
C THR A 20 -1.80 33.17 -34.68
N GLY A 21 -1.04 34.28 -34.65
CA GLY A 21 -1.55 35.64 -34.80
C GLY A 21 -1.49 36.51 -33.53
N ALA A 22 -1.18 35.94 -32.36
CA ALA A 22 -0.85 36.70 -31.15
C ALA A 22 0.67 36.78 -30.99
N ALA A 23 1.20 37.98 -30.72
CA ALA A 23 2.62 38.17 -30.49
C ALA A 23 3.05 37.52 -29.17
N SER A 24 3.63 36.31 -29.25
CA SER A 24 4.51 35.72 -28.24
C SER A 24 3.95 35.35 -26.85
N ASP A 25 2.65 35.08 -26.71
CA ASP A 25 2.12 34.51 -25.46
C ASP A 25 2.02 32.98 -25.56
N ARG A 26 2.97 32.27 -24.93
CA ARG A 26 2.87 30.82 -24.68
C ARG A 26 1.72 30.58 -23.73
N ASN A 27 0.65 29.95 -24.20
CA ASN A 27 -0.50 29.64 -23.37
C ASN A 27 -0.28 28.30 -22.66
N VAL A 28 -0.55 28.26 -21.36
CA VAL A 28 -0.45 27.05 -20.55
C VAL A 28 -1.81 26.76 -19.92
N VAL A 29 -2.35 25.58 -20.21
CA VAL A 29 -3.54 25.05 -19.53
C VAL A 29 -3.08 23.96 -18.57
N VAL A 30 -3.33 24.18 -17.29
CA VAL A 30 -3.11 23.19 -16.24
C VAL A 30 -4.25 22.17 -16.29
N LEU A 31 -3.91 20.88 -16.34
CA LEU A 31 -4.88 19.79 -16.34
C LEU A 31 -5.18 19.34 -14.91
N ASN A 32 -6.31 18.65 -14.75
CA ASN A 32 -6.63 17.98 -13.50
C ASN A 32 -5.65 16.84 -13.22
N ASP A 33 -5.41 16.60 -11.94
CA ASP A 33 -4.53 15.53 -11.45
C ASP A 33 -5.10 14.16 -11.80
N ILE A 34 -4.28 13.33 -12.44
CA ILE A 34 -4.63 11.95 -12.76
C ILE A 34 -4.02 11.05 -11.69
N HIS A 35 -4.88 10.34 -10.95
CA HIS A 35 -4.47 9.36 -9.95
C HIS A 35 -4.39 7.97 -10.59
N ILE A 36 -3.21 7.37 -10.53
CA ILE A 36 -2.95 6.00 -10.97
C ILE A 36 -3.16 5.07 -9.78
N ASP A 37 -4.10 4.12 -9.88
CA ASP A 37 -4.20 3.04 -8.89
C ASP A 37 -3.10 2.01 -9.17
N ILE A 38 -2.18 1.85 -8.22
CA ILE A 38 -1.09 0.89 -8.36
C ILE A 38 -1.58 -0.56 -8.32
N MET A 39 -2.78 -0.79 -7.77
CA MET A 39 -3.29 -2.13 -7.52
C MET A 39 -3.55 -2.96 -8.78
N ASP A 40 -3.77 -2.33 -9.92
CA ASP A 40 -3.95 -2.99 -11.21
C ASP A 40 -2.65 -3.65 -11.71
N TYR A 41 -1.50 -3.20 -11.20
CA TYR A 41 -0.19 -3.71 -11.55
C TYR A 41 0.36 -4.71 -10.54
N ILE A 42 -0.25 -4.86 -9.38
CA ILE A 42 0.24 -5.72 -8.30
C ILE A 42 -0.41 -7.09 -8.38
N ILE A 43 0.42 -8.10 -8.55
CA ILE A 43 0.03 -9.51 -8.60
C ILE A 43 0.58 -10.28 -7.39
N PRO A 44 -0.21 -11.21 -6.83
CA PRO A 44 0.25 -12.04 -5.73
C PRO A 44 1.38 -12.97 -6.19
N ALA A 45 2.47 -13.02 -5.42
CA ALA A 45 3.63 -13.85 -5.70
C ALA A 45 4.08 -14.59 -4.43
N SER A 46 4.88 -15.64 -4.57
CA SER A 46 5.53 -16.31 -3.43
C SER A 46 7.03 -16.39 -3.64
N CYS A 47 7.78 -16.28 -2.55
CA CYS A 47 9.22 -16.51 -2.49
C CYS A 47 9.54 -17.37 -1.26
N THR A 48 10.76 -17.89 -1.20
CA THR A 48 11.27 -18.60 -0.02
C THR A 48 11.58 -17.62 1.12
N ASP A 49 11.64 -18.12 2.35
CA ASP A 49 12.02 -17.31 3.52
C ASP A 49 13.41 -16.68 3.36
N GLN A 50 14.36 -17.40 2.75
CA GLN A 50 15.72 -16.90 2.48
C GLN A 50 15.70 -15.73 1.50
N GLU A 51 14.91 -15.83 0.43
CA GLU A 51 14.74 -14.75 -0.54
C GLU A 51 14.05 -13.54 0.08
N PHE A 52 13.02 -13.76 0.90
CA PHE A 52 12.34 -12.68 1.62
C PHE A 52 13.34 -11.92 2.51
N MET A 53 14.12 -12.63 3.33
CA MET A 53 15.10 -11.99 4.22
C MET A 53 16.20 -11.25 3.45
N ARG A 54 16.68 -11.83 2.34
CA ARG A 54 17.66 -11.18 1.47
C ARG A 54 17.10 -9.88 0.90
N MET A 55 15.94 -9.95 0.24
CA MET A 55 15.30 -8.78 -0.37
C MET A 55 14.91 -7.74 0.68
N TRP A 56 14.43 -8.16 1.85
CA TRP A 56 14.09 -7.28 2.95
C TRP A 56 15.29 -6.47 3.43
N ALA A 57 16.46 -7.08 3.50
CA ALA A 57 17.72 -6.41 3.85
C ALA A 57 18.27 -5.52 2.72
N GLU A 58 18.03 -5.91 1.46
CA GLU A 58 18.52 -5.20 0.26
C GLU A 58 17.71 -3.94 -0.06
N PHE A 59 16.40 -3.95 0.21
CA PHE A 59 15.54 -2.83 -0.17
C PHE A 59 15.79 -1.60 0.71
N GLU A 60 16.16 -0.50 0.05
CA GLU A 60 16.45 0.79 0.67
C GLU A 60 15.18 1.50 1.14
N TRP A 61 14.11 1.44 0.34
CA TRP A 61 12.90 2.20 0.61
C TRP A 61 11.96 1.44 1.55
N GLU A 62 11.71 2.02 2.72
CA GLU A 62 10.71 1.57 3.69
C GLU A 62 9.62 2.62 3.87
N ASN A 63 8.36 2.19 3.84
CA ASN A 63 7.22 2.98 4.29
C ASN A 63 6.56 2.28 5.47
N LYS A 64 6.38 3.01 6.59
CA LYS A 64 5.74 2.49 7.80
C LYS A 64 4.35 3.09 7.96
N VAL A 65 3.34 2.22 7.89
CA VAL A 65 1.93 2.58 8.04
C VAL A 65 1.42 2.14 9.40
N THR A 66 0.81 3.06 10.15
CA THR A 66 0.14 2.72 11.41
C THR A 66 -1.21 2.08 11.14
N VAL A 67 -1.55 1.05 11.91
CA VAL A 67 -2.84 0.37 11.81
C VAL A 67 -3.89 1.15 12.60
N ASN A 68 -4.88 1.69 11.88
CA ASN A 68 -6.03 2.42 12.39
C ASN A 68 -7.30 1.81 11.79
N THR A 69 -7.80 0.76 12.41
CA THR A 69 -8.96 0.00 11.92
C THR A 69 -10.03 -0.09 12.99
N PRO A 70 -11.30 -0.13 12.62
CA PRO A 70 -12.37 -0.47 13.55
C PRO A 70 -12.52 -2.00 13.75
N LEU A 71 -11.76 -2.82 13.02
CA LEU A 71 -11.78 -4.28 13.15
C LEU A 71 -11.20 -4.72 14.51
N THR A 72 -11.83 -5.70 15.13
CA THR A 72 -11.48 -6.24 16.46
C THR A 72 -10.81 -7.62 16.40
N ASP A 73 -10.75 -8.23 15.22
CA ASP A 73 -10.14 -9.54 14.98
C ASP A 73 -8.88 -9.42 14.11
N LEU A 74 -7.80 -10.08 14.55
CA LEU A 74 -6.48 -10.02 13.91
C LEU A 74 -6.50 -10.73 12.53
N SER A 75 -7.20 -11.86 12.45
CA SER A 75 -7.28 -12.67 11.23
C SER A 75 -8.14 -11.98 10.18
N ASP A 76 -9.25 -11.35 10.58
CA ASP A 76 -10.09 -10.58 9.67
C ASP A 76 -9.37 -9.33 9.15
N TYR A 77 -8.57 -8.66 9.99
CA TYR A 77 -7.71 -7.57 9.53
C TYR A 77 -6.70 -8.04 8.48
N LEU A 78 -6.01 -9.17 8.72
CA LEU A 78 -5.06 -9.73 7.75
C LEU A 78 -5.76 -10.10 6.43
N LYS A 79 -6.91 -10.78 6.46
CA LYS A 79 -7.66 -11.13 5.24
C LYS A 79 -8.09 -9.88 4.47
N HIS A 80 -8.58 -8.86 5.17
CA HIS A 80 -8.96 -7.58 4.59
C HIS A 80 -7.76 -6.91 3.90
N LEU A 81 -6.61 -6.90 4.58
CA LEU A 81 -5.37 -6.35 4.04
C LEU A 81 -4.95 -7.08 2.76
N LEU A 82 -4.85 -8.42 2.78
CA LEU A 82 -4.48 -9.24 1.62
C LEU A 82 -5.38 -9.00 0.41
N LYS A 83 -6.70 -8.88 0.65
CA LYS A 83 -7.67 -8.58 -0.41
C LYS A 83 -7.49 -7.18 -0.99
N SER A 84 -7.12 -6.20 -0.16
CA SER A 84 -6.93 -4.81 -0.61
C SER A 84 -5.61 -4.57 -1.32
N THR A 85 -4.57 -5.35 -1.01
CA THR A 85 -3.20 -5.16 -1.51
C THR A 85 -2.77 -6.21 -2.53
N ASN A 86 -3.63 -7.17 -2.90
CA ASN A 86 -3.30 -8.28 -3.80
C ASN A 86 -1.98 -9.01 -3.43
N MET A 87 -1.57 -8.93 -2.15
CA MET A 87 -0.37 -9.58 -1.66
C MET A 87 -0.68 -11.01 -1.23
N LYS A 88 0.32 -11.88 -1.31
CA LYS A 88 0.24 -13.24 -0.79
C LYS A 88 0.89 -13.29 0.58
N CYS A 89 0.22 -13.91 1.56
CA CYS A 89 0.83 -14.20 2.85
C CYS A 89 1.82 -15.36 2.71
N LEU A 90 3.04 -15.17 3.21
CA LEU A 90 4.09 -16.18 3.24
C LEU A 90 4.15 -16.90 4.60
N THR A 91 3.64 -16.28 5.65
CA THR A 91 3.63 -16.87 6.99
C THR A 91 2.63 -18.03 7.05
N PRO A 92 3.05 -19.24 7.53
CA PRO A 92 2.16 -20.38 7.65
C PRO A 92 0.99 -20.12 8.60
N GLU A 93 -0.19 -20.65 8.29
CA GLU A 93 -1.38 -20.49 9.15
C GLU A 93 -1.15 -20.94 10.59
N LYS A 94 -0.32 -21.97 10.82
CA LYS A 94 0.03 -22.44 12.17
C LYS A 94 0.73 -21.38 13.03
N ALA A 95 1.51 -20.50 12.39
CA ALA A 95 2.20 -19.39 13.06
C ALA A 95 1.28 -18.17 13.26
N LEU A 96 0.19 -18.09 12.49
CA LEU A 96 -0.86 -17.08 12.63
C LEU A 96 -1.94 -17.50 13.64
N SER A 97 -2.15 -18.81 13.80
CA SER A 97 -3.11 -19.40 14.73
C SER A 97 -2.49 -19.53 16.12
N GLY A 98 -2.51 -18.44 16.88
CA GLY A 98 -2.11 -18.41 18.29
C GLY A 98 -3.15 -17.71 19.14
N GLN A 99 -3.29 -18.11 20.41
CA GLN A 99 -4.08 -17.36 21.41
C GLN A 99 -3.31 -16.15 21.99
N CYS A 100 -2.14 -15.83 21.45
CA CYS A 100 -1.45 -14.60 21.80
C CYS A 100 -2.21 -13.43 21.16
N GLY A 101 -2.47 -12.36 21.92
CA GLY A 101 -3.06 -11.12 21.42
C GLY A 101 -2.13 -10.36 20.46
N PHE A 102 -1.27 -11.05 19.72
CA PHE A 102 -0.28 -10.49 18.79
C PHE A 102 -0.18 -11.40 17.56
N MET A 103 -0.08 -10.79 16.38
CA MET A 103 0.09 -11.48 15.10
C MET A 103 1.12 -10.75 14.27
N ALA A 104 2.07 -11.51 13.73
CA ALA A 104 3.01 -11.04 12.72
C ALA A 104 2.89 -11.86 11.44
N ALA A 105 2.89 -11.20 10.29
CA ALA A 105 2.79 -11.86 9.00
C ALA A 105 3.70 -11.21 7.96
N ASN A 106 4.42 -12.03 7.21
CA ASN A 106 5.15 -11.61 6.03
C ASN A 106 4.27 -11.78 4.79
N MET A 107 4.30 -10.78 3.92
CA MET A 107 3.51 -10.71 2.70
C MET A 107 4.39 -10.29 1.54
N TYR A 108 4.07 -10.80 0.36
CA TYR A 108 4.85 -10.55 -0.84
C TYR A 108 3.96 -10.44 -2.08
N ALA A 109 4.37 -9.56 -2.99
CA ALA A 109 3.79 -9.41 -4.31
C ALA A 109 4.85 -8.98 -5.31
N LYS A 110 4.49 -9.06 -6.59
CA LYS A 110 5.26 -8.49 -7.69
C LYS A 110 4.42 -7.51 -8.49
N SER A 111 5.06 -6.53 -9.12
CA SER A 111 4.42 -5.79 -10.19
C SER A 111 4.39 -6.62 -11.48
N ILE A 112 3.52 -6.27 -12.43
CA ILE A 112 3.52 -6.85 -13.79
C ILE A 112 4.86 -6.61 -14.53
N PHE A 113 5.65 -5.64 -14.08
CA PHE A 113 6.99 -5.34 -14.59
C PHE A 113 8.08 -6.16 -13.89
N GLY A 114 7.70 -7.03 -12.96
CA GLY A 114 8.62 -7.89 -12.22
C GLY A 114 9.31 -7.22 -11.02
N GLU A 115 8.84 -6.04 -10.59
CA GLU A 115 9.36 -5.40 -9.38
C GLU A 115 8.82 -6.08 -8.13
N ASP A 116 9.69 -6.31 -7.16
CA ASP A 116 9.37 -6.99 -5.91
C ASP A 116 8.84 -6.00 -4.86
N ALA A 117 7.75 -6.36 -4.19
CA ALA A 117 7.19 -5.61 -3.07
C ALA A 117 6.96 -6.52 -1.87
N LEU A 118 7.53 -6.13 -0.73
CA LEU A 118 7.47 -6.88 0.53
C LEU A 118 6.66 -6.09 1.54
N ALA A 119 5.95 -6.80 2.41
CA ALA A 119 5.34 -6.19 3.57
C ALA A 119 5.45 -7.10 4.80
N ASN A 120 5.68 -6.48 5.94
CA ASN A 120 5.64 -7.11 7.24
C ASN A 120 4.52 -6.46 8.06
N LEU A 121 3.54 -7.26 8.45
CA LEU A 121 2.45 -6.90 9.34
C LEU A 121 2.85 -7.26 10.77
N SER A 122 2.63 -6.32 11.69
CA SER A 122 2.80 -6.53 13.13
C SER A 122 1.63 -5.85 13.85
N ILE A 123 0.70 -6.66 14.36
CA ILE A 123 -0.53 -6.20 14.99
C ILE A 123 -0.81 -6.90 16.30
N GLU A 124 -1.51 -6.21 17.18
CA GLU A 124 -1.88 -6.70 18.50
C GLU A 124 -3.29 -6.26 18.89
N LYS A 125 -3.82 -6.99 19.86
CA LYS A 125 -5.08 -6.71 20.51
C LYS A 125 -4.84 -6.49 22.00
N PRO A 126 -5.29 -5.37 22.58
CA PRO A 126 -5.15 -5.12 24.00
C PRO A 126 -5.85 -6.20 24.83
N PHE A 127 -5.10 -6.91 25.67
CA PHE A 127 -5.65 -7.98 26.52
C PHE A 127 -6.78 -7.50 27.46
N ASN A 128 -6.70 -6.25 27.92
CA ASN A 128 -7.65 -5.69 28.88
C ASN A 128 -8.98 -5.22 28.25
N LYS A 129 -9.10 -5.21 26.91
CA LYS A 129 -10.30 -4.74 26.21
C LYS A 129 -10.57 -5.60 24.98
N PRO A 130 -11.33 -6.71 25.10
CA PRO A 130 -11.58 -7.62 23.99
C PRO A 130 -12.43 -7.02 22.85
N GLU A 131 -13.08 -5.88 23.07
CA GLU A 131 -13.77 -5.11 22.02
C GLU A 131 -12.91 -3.99 21.44
N ALA A 132 -11.67 -3.81 21.92
CA ALA A 132 -10.80 -2.78 21.38
C ALA A 132 -10.39 -3.13 19.94
N PRO A 133 -10.25 -2.12 19.08
CA PRO A 133 -9.74 -2.30 17.74
C PRO A 133 -8.31 -2.82 17.74
N VAL A 134 -7.95 -3.51 16.67
CA VAL A 134 -6.60 -3.98 16.40
C VAL A 134 -5.67 -2.77 16.25
N GLN A 135 -4.50 -2.85 16.89
CA GLN A 135 -3.45 -1.83 16.82
C GLN A 135 -2.16 -2.43 16.27
N GLY A 136 -1.28 -1.60 15.72
CA GLY A 136 0.00 -2.08 15.20
C GLY A 136 0.55 -1.24 14.07
N HIS A 137 1.44 -1.85 13.29
CA HIS A 137 2.04 -1.21 12.12
C HIS A 137 2.31 -2.22 11.01
N ILE A 138 2.33 -1.71 9.78
CA ILE A 138 2.74 -2.42 8.59
C ILE A 138 3.98 -1.74 8.06
N ARG A 139 5.04 -2.50 7.80
CA ARG A 139 6.23 -2.01 7.11
C ARG A 139 6.22 -2.54 5.70
N ILE A 140 6.37 -1.66 4.73
CA ILE A 140 6.36 -1.98 3.31
C ILE A 140 7.74 -1.64 2.79
N ARG A 141 8.36 -2.58 2.09
CA ARG A 141 9.66 -2.36 1.44
C ARG A 141 9.57 -2.68 -0.04
N ALA A 142 10.21 -1.85 -0.86
CA ALA A 142 10.29 -2.05 -2.30
C ALA A 142 11.61 -1.49 -2.85
N LYS A 143 11.95 -1.88 -4.09
CA LYS A 143 13.12 -1.34 -4.79
C LYS A 143 12.97 0.15 -5.14
N SER A 144 11.76 0.59 -5.44
CA SER A 144 11.47 1.98 -5.80
C SER A 144 10.66 2.68 -4.71
N GLN A 145 10.98 3.95 -4.46
CA GLN A 145 10.28 4.79 -3.48
C GLN A 145 8.78 4.88 -3.79
N GLY A 146 8.43 5.09 -5.06
CA GLY A 146 7.04 5.21 -5.51
C GLY A 146 6.22 3.97 -5.16
N MET A 147 6.77 2.77 -5.33
CA MET A 147 6.09 1.52 -4.97
C MET A 147 5.82 1.42 -3.46
N ALA A 148 6.82 1.71 -2.63
CA ALA A 148 6.66 1.66 -1.17
C ALA A 148 5.65 2.69 -0.65
N LEU A 149 5.66 3.90 -1.22
CA LEU A 149 4.71 4.97 -0.86
C LEU A 149 3.30 4.65 -1.33
N SER A 150 3.10 4.34 -2.62
CA SER A 150 1.77 4.08 -3.18
C SER A 150 1.07 2.88 -2.54
N LEU A 151 1.78 1.81 -2.21
CA LEU A 151 1.22 0.68 -1.45
C LEU A 151 0.78 1.10 -0.04
N GLY A 152 1.56 1.95 0.63
CA GLY A 152 1.21 2.44 1.95
C GLY A 152 0.01 3.40 1.93
N ASP A 153 -0.08 4.25 0.92
CA ASP A 153 -1.24 5.12 0.70
C ASP A 153 -2.51 4.30 0.44
N LYS A 154 -2.42 3.23 -0.36
CA LYS A 154 -3.53 2.30 -0.58
C LYS A 154 -3.99 1.67 0.74
N ILE A 155 -3.07 1.23 1.59
CA ILE A 155 -3.39 0.66 2.90
C ILE A 155 -4.08 1.73 3.77
N ASN A 156 -3.55 2.94 3.83
CA ASN A 156 -4.18 4.06 4.56
C ASN A 156 -5.60 4.38 4.08
N MET A 157 -5.83 4.39 2.76
CA MET A 157 -7.16 4.62 2.19
C MET A 157 -8.14 3.50 2.54
N THR A 158 -7.69 2.26 2.46
CA THR A 158 -8.53 1.08 2.76
C THR A 158 -8.96 1.07 4.23
N GLN A 159 -8.06 1.47 5.14
CA GLN A 159 -8.37 1.61 6.57
C GLN A 159 -9.45 2.67 6.85
N LYS A 160 -9.38 3.83 6.17
CA LYS A 160 -10.40 4.90 6.29
C LYS A 160 -11.75 4.50 5.68
N GLY A 161 -11.74 3.79 4.55
CA GLY A 161 -12.96 3.33 3.88
C GLY A 161 -13.82 2.39 4.73
N THR A 162 -13.21 1.61 5.63
CA THR A 162 -13.91 0.76 6.59
C THR A 162 -14.60 1.56 7.69
N GLN A 163 -14.08 2.74 8.07
CA GLN A 163 -14.75 3.63 9.02
C GLN A 163 -16.03 4.23 8.42
N SER A 164 -16.01 4.66 7.16
CA SER A 164 -17.19 5.26 6.51
C SER A 164 -18.35 4.29 6.31
N LYS A 165 -18.07 3.01 6.07
CA LYS A 165 -19.12 1.99 5.87
C LYS A 165 -19.87 1.61 7.16
N MET A 166 -19.23 1.74 8.33
CA MET A 166 -19.90 1.46 9.62
C MET A 166 -20.76 2.61 10.14
N ILE A 167 -20.54 3.84 9.68
CA ILE A 167 -21.39 4.98 10.06
C ILE A 167 -22.73 4.95 9.31
N THR A 168 -22.83 4.15 8.24
CA THR A 168 -24.01 4.07 7.36
C THR A 168 -24.75 2.74 7.46
N ALA A 169 -24.42 1.89 8.45
CA ALA A 169 -25.03 0.58 8.67
C ALA A 169 -25.80 0.53 9.99
#